data_AF-A0A9P7AY53-F1
#
_entry.id   AF-A0A9P7AY53-F1
#
_cell.length_a   1.000
_cell.length_b   1.000
_cell.length_c   1.000
_cell.angle_alpha   90.00
_cell.angle_beta   90.00
_cell.angle_gamma   90.00
#
_symmetry.space_group_name_H-M   'P 1'
#
loop_
_entity.id
_entity.type
_entity.pdbx_description
1 polymer ?
#
loop_
_entity_poly.entity_id
_entity_poly.type
_entity_poly.pdbx_seq_one_letter_code
_entity_poly.pdbx_strand_id
1 'polypeptide(L)'
;MGSEPSSTSTDPKNGPIFFWREHGHEYGFLSQWYLSPFHAEDKSIVFQTAEQYMMYQKAVLFSDPETGAEILNTESPREQKALGRQVQNFDNEVWLENRERIVEDGSFYKFVNAVMEGEDLKQILLGTGDRELVEASPMDKIWGIGFEEKNAERQRARWGLNLLGKALMRARERIREEETK
;
A
#
# COMPACT_ATOMS: atom_id res chain seq x y z
N MET A 1 13.08 -16.96 -46.24
CA MET A 1 11.96 -16.08 -45.85
C MET A 1 11.93 -16.03 -44.34
N GLY A 2 12.08 -14.84 -43.77
CA GLY A 2 12.19 -14.64 -42.32
C GLY A 2 10.88 -14.95 -41.62
N SER A 3 10.96 -15.68 -40.52
CA SER A 3 9.88 -15.84 -39.57
C SER A 3 9.76 -14.53 -38.77
N GLU A 4 8.64 -13.83 -38.92
CA GLU A 4 8.32 -12.66 -38.12
C GLU A 4 8.16 -13.07 -36.64
N PRO A 5 8.62 -12.24 -35.69
CA PRO A 5 8.38 -12.51 -34.27
C PRO A 5 6.90 -12.30 -33.97
N SER A 6 6.30 -13.32 -33.36
CA SER A 6 4.96 -13.30 -32.78
C SER A 6 4.76 -12.03 -31.94
N SER A 7 3.81 -11.20 -32.33
CA SER A 7 3.35 -10.07 -31.54
C SER A 7 2.85 -10.58 -30.19
N THR A 8 3.50 -10.16 -29.11
CA THR A 8 2.97 -10.34 -27.77
C THR A 8 1.70 -9.50 -27.66
N SER A 9 0.55 -10.17 -27.61
CA SER A 9 -0.74 -9.55 -27.34
C SER A 9 -0.70 -8.88 -25.96
N THR A 10 -0.65 -7.55 -25.93
CA THR A 10 -0.85 -6.76 -24.72
C THR A 10 -2.35 -6.54 -24.55
N ASP A 11 -3.07 -7.56 -24.10
CA ASP A 11 -4.42 -7.36 -23.59
C ASP A 11 -4.29 -6.49 -22.31
N PRO A 12 -4.82 -5.25 -22.28
CA PRO A 12 -4.77 -4.41 -21.08
C PRO A 12 -5.43 -5.06 -19.85
N LYS A 13 -6.21 -6.14 -20.04
CA LYS A 13 -6.76 -6.96 -18.94
C LYS A 13 -5.76 -7.90 -18.27
N ASN A 14 -4.58 -8.14 -18.87
CA ASN A 14 -3.55 -9.06 -18.37
C ASN A 14 -2.24 -8.37 -17.94
N GLY A 15 -2.15 -7.04 -18.05
CA GLY A 15 -0.97 -6.27 -17.64
C GLY A 15 -0.97 -5.91 -16.14
N PRO A 16 0.12 -5.32 -15.61
CA PRO A 16 0.14 -4.77 -14.27
C PRO A 16 -0.99 -3.74 -14.05
N ILE A 17 -1.45 -3.63 -12.80
CA ILE A 17 -2.33 -2.56 -12.35
C ILE A 17 -1.44 -1.45 -11.81
N PHE A 18 -1.42 -0.32 -12.51
CA PHE A 18 -0.76 0.88 -12.02
C PHE A 18 -1.74 1.70 -11.18
N PHE A 19 -1.25 2.20 -10.05
CA PHE A 19 -2.00 3.11 -9.21
C PHE A 19 -1.08 4.20 -8.65
N TRP A 20 -1.61 5.40 -8.51
CA TRP A 20 -0.94 6.51 -7.85
C TRP A 20 -2.00 7.52 -7.40
N ARG A 21 -1.90 7.95 -6.13
CA ARG A 21 -2.90 8.78 -5.43
C ARG A 21 -4.21 8.06 -5.13
N GLU A 22 -4.92 8.62 -4.17
CA GLU A 22 -6.18 8.15 -3.60
C GLU A 22 -7.42 8.59 -4.41
N HIS A 23 -7.27 9.56 -5.32
CA HIS A 23 -8.36 10.12 -6.12
C HIS A 23 -8.00 10.17 -7.61
N GLY A 24 -9.02 10.14 -8.47
CA GLY A 24 -8.88 10.37 -9.91
C GLY A 24 -8.42 9.16 -10.73
N HIS A 25 -8.27 7.99 -10.10
CA HIS A 25 -7.90 6.73 -10.75
C HIS A 25 -8.78 5.58 -10.25
N GLU A 26 -9.12 4.65 -11.14
CA GLU A 26 -9.92 3.43 -10.86
C GLU A 26 -9.37 2.63 -9.66
N TYR A 27 -8.05 2.62 -9.50
CA TYR A 27 -7.34 1.84 -8.49
C TYR A 27 -6.91 2.66 -7.26
N GLY A 28 -7.54 3.82 -7.02
CA GLY A 28 -7.21 4.70 -5.90
C GLY A 28 -7.30 4.01 -4.53
N PHE A 29 -8.15 2.99 -4.39
CA PHE A 29 -8.30 2.17 -3.18
C PHE A 29 -7.00 1.45 -2.77
N LEU A 30 -6.05 1.24 -3.67
CA LEU A 30 -4.74 0.65 -3.38
C LEU A 30 -3.79 1.64 -2.68
N SER A 31 -4.07 2.95 -2.74
CA SER A 31 -3.28 3.97 -2.05
C SER A 31 -3.37 3.82 -0.53
N GLN A 32 -2.26 4.06 0.17
CA GLN A 32 -2.24 4.15 1.63
C GLN A 32 -3.04 5.36 2.15
N TRP A 33 -3.28 6.36 1.30
CA TRP A 33 -3.98 7.61 1.65
C TRP A 33 -5.48 7.56 1.35
N TYR A 34 -5.96 6.47 0.73
CA TYR A 34 -7.38 6.30 0.50
C TYR A 34 -8.12 6.16 1.84
N LEU A 35 -9.15 6.99 2.03
CA LEU A 35 -9.98 7.02 3.23
C LEU A 35 -10.77 5.72 3.31
N SER A 36 -10.37 4.86 4.22
CA SER A 36 -11.00 3.56 4.45
C SER A 36 -10.86 3.20 5.92
N PRO A 37 -11.72 3.73 6.81
CA PRO A 37 -11.63 3.49 8.24
C PRO A 37 -11.62 1.99 8.54
N PHE A 38 -10.71 1.51 9.38
CA PHE A 38 -10.59 0.08 9.68
C PHE A 38 -10.04 -0.19 11.09
N HIS A 39 -10.33 -1.39 11.59
CA HIS A 39 -9.72 -1.92 12.80
C HIS A 39 -8.51 -2.79 12.48
N ALA A 40 -7.45 -2.64 13.27
CA ALA A 40 -6.35 -3.60 13.30
C ALA A 40 -6.71 -4.81 14.19
N GLU A 41 -5.71 -5.60 14.59
CA GLU A 41 -5.88 -6.69 15.54
C GLU A 41 -6.50 -6.21 16.87
N ASP A 42 -5.94 -5.12 17.42
CA ASP A 42 -6.60 -4.40 18.50
C ASP A 42 -7.74 -3.55 17.94
N LYS A 43 -8.97 -3.90 18.33
CA LYS A 43 -10.19 -3.21 17.91
C LYS A 43 -10.44 -1.91 18.68
N SER A 44 -9.57 -1.53 19.61
CA SER A 44 -9.69 -0.30 20.39
C SER A 44 -9.47 0.98 19.56
N ILE A 45 -8.72 0.88 18.46
CA ILE A 45 -8.40 2.00 17.57
C ILE A 45 -9.07 1.78 16.21
N VAL A 46 -9.63 2.86 15.65
CA VAL A 46 -10.06 2.93 14.25
C VAL A 46 -9.08 3.81 13.50
N PHE A 47 -8.32 3.23 12.57
CA PHE A 47 -7.41 3.97 11.71
C PHE A 47 -8.19 4.48 10.49
N GLN A 48 -8.07 5.77 10.18
CA GLN A 48 -8.79 6.39 9.05
C GLN A 48 -8.19 5.98 7.70
N THR A 49 -6.86 5.79 7.66
CA THR A 49 -6.12 5.36 6.47
C THR A 49 -5.00 4.41 6.86
N ALA A 50 -4.48 3.67 5.88
CA ALA A 50 -3.36 2.78 6.12
C ALA A 50 -2.03 3.56 6.36
N GLU A 51 -1.92 4.81 5.88
CA GLU A 51 -0.83 5.72 6.27
C GLU A 51 -0.88 6.04 7.78
N GLN A 52 -2.07 6.31 8.35
CA GLN A 52 -2.21 6.56 9.79
C GLN A 52 -1.71 5.36 10.59
N TYR A 53 -2.14 4.15 10.20
CA TYR A 53 -1.68 2.91 10.81
C TYR A 53 -0.16 2.76 10.72
N MET A 54 0.41 2.96 9.52
CA MET A 54 1.84 2.81 9.29
C MET A 54 2.66 3.78 10.16
N MET A 55 2.26 5.04 10.26
CA MET A 55 2.97 6.04 11.05
C MET A 55 2.79 5.79 12.57
N TYR A 56 1.60 5.38 13.00
CA TYR A 56 1.36 4.99 14.39
C TYR A 56 2.20 3.78 14.80
N GLN A 57 2.23 2.72 13.98
CA GLN A 57 3.05 1.54 14.24
C GLN A 57 4.56 1.85 14.21
N LYS A 58 4.97 2.84 13.42
CA LYS A 58 6.34 3.36 13.47
C LYS A 58 6.63 4.01 14.83
N ALA A 59 5.72 4.82 15.36
CA ALA A 59 5.87 5.42 16.69
C ALA A 59 5.92 4.34 17.79
N VAL A 60 5.07 3.31 17.70
CA VAL A 60 5.11 2.13 18.59
C VAL A 60 6.46 1.41 18.52
N LEU A 61 6.96 1.14 17.30
CA LEU A 61 8.23 0.45 17.09
C LEU A 61 9.41 1.16 17.78
N PHE A 62 9.39 2.49 17.84
CA PHE A 62 10.45 3.30 18.45
C PHE A 62 10.10 3.84 19.84
N SER A 63 9.05 3.27 20.47
CA SER A 63 8.63 3.62 21.83
C SER A 63 8.36 5.12 22.02
N ASP A 64 7.67 5.74 21.05
CA ASP A 64 7.30 7.15 21.05
C ASP A 64 5.77 7.33 21.14
N PRO A 65 5.18 7.20 22.34
CA PRO A 65 3.73 7.31 22.52
C PRO A 65 3.21 8.73 22.31
N GLU A 66 4.04 9.76 22.47
CA GLU A 66 3.64 11.16 22.30
C GLU A 66 3.33 11.44 20.82
N THR A 67 4.28 11.16 19.92
CA THR A 67 4.05 11.28 18.47
C THR A 67 2.95 10.32 18.01
N GLY A 68 2.86 9.12 18.60
CA GLY A 68 1.78 8.18 18.33
C GLY A 68 0.39 8.76 18.59
N ALA A 69 0.22 9.47 19.72
CA ALA A 69 -1.04 10.14 20.05
C ALA A 69 -1.36 11.30 19.09
N GLU A 70 -0.35 12.08 18.69
CA GLU A 70 -0.53 13.15 17.69
C GLU A 70 -0.98 12.59 16.33
N ILE A 71 -0.39 11.48 15.87
CA ILE A 71 -0.77 10.80 14.62
C ILE A 71 -2.23 10.34 14.65
N LEU A 72 -2.69 9.80 15.80
CA LEU A 72 -4.08 9.36 15.95
C LEU A 72 -5.08 10.53 15.98
N ASN A 73 -4.66 11.71 16.43
CA ASN A 73 -5.51 12.89 16.53
C ASN A 73 -5.69 13.67 15.21
N THR A 74 -4.92 13.37 14.16
CA THR A 74 -5.10 14.00 12.85
C THR A 74 -5.74 13.04 11.84
N GLU A 75 -6.67 13.57 11.05
CA GLU A 75 -7.30 12.85 9.94
C GLU A 75 -6.54 13.03 8.61
N SER A 76 -5.53 13.90 8.56
CA SER A 76 -4.80 14.25 7.33
C SER A 76 -3.63 13.28 7.08
N PRO A 77 -3.64 12.46 6.01
CA PRO A 77 -2.53 11.56 5.69
C PRO A 77 -1.20 12.30 5.49
N ARG A 78 -1.27 13.52 4.99
CA ARG A 78 -0.10 14.39 4.81
C ARG A 78 0.52 14.77 6.16
N GLU A 79 -0.30 15.07 7.15
CA GLU A 79 0.15 15.43 8.50
C GLU A 79 0.65 14.21 9.26
N GLN A 80 -0.07 13.09 9.19
CA GLN A 80 0.37 11.80 9.74
C GLN A 80 1.77 11.42 9.23
N LYS A 81 1.99 11.54 7.91
CA LYS A 81 3.31 11.32 7.29
C LYS A 81 4.38 12.30 7.78
N ALA A 82 4.01 13.56 8.04
CA ALA A 82 4.94 14.56 8.56
C ALA A 82 5.34 14.23 10.01
N LEU A 83 4.37 13.88 10.85
CA LEU A 83 4.58 13.43 12.24
C LEU A 83 5.41 12.14 12.30
N GLY A 84 5.16 11.18 11.41
CA GLY A 84 5.96 9.96 11.30
C GLY A 84 7.43 10.19 10.96
N ARG A 85 7.81 11.35 10.42
CA ARG A 85 9.23 11.75 10.26
C ARG A 85 9.85 12.31 11.53
N GLN A 86 9.03 12.69 12.51
CA GLN A 86 9.43 13.26 13.79
C GLN A 86 9.45 12.22 14.93
N VAL A 87 9.09 10.96 14.64
CA VAL A 87 9.17 9.85 15.60
C VAL A 87 10.57 9.80 16.23
N GLN A 88 10.60 9.86 17.56
CA GLN A 88 11.80 9.82 18.37
C GLN A 88 12.44 8.42 18.34
N ASN A 89 13.73 8.34 18.71
CA ASN A 89 14.50 7.08 18.76
C ASN A 89 14.54 6.30 17.44
N PHE A 90 14.30 6.97 16.31
CA PHE A 90 14.27 6.32 15.01
C PHE A 90 15.63 5.70 14.67
N ASP A 91 15.61 4.39 14.44
CA ASP A 91 16.73 3.64 13.90
C ASP A 91 16.37 3.13 12.49
N ASN A 92 17.22 3.43 11.52
CA ASN A 92 16.94 3.07 10.13
C ASN A 92 17.06 1.57 9.87
N GLU A 93 17.98 0.87 10.51
CA GLU A 93 18.14 -0.58 10.32
C GLU A 93 16.92 -1.32 10.86
N VAL A 94 16.51 -0.99 12.09
CA VAL A 94 15.28 -1.52 12.70
C VAL A 94 14.06 -1.20 11.83
N TRP A 95 13.98 0.01 11.27
CA TRP A 95 12.89 0.37 10.36
C TRP A 95 12.91 -0.47 9.07
N LEU A 96 14.08 -0.67 8.45
CA LEU A 96 14.21 -1.47 7.23
C LEU A 96 13.77 -2.91 7.46
N GLU A 97 14.07 -3.49 8.61
CA GLU A 97 13.67 -4.85 9.00
C GLU A 97 12.15 -4.99 9.20
N ASN A 98 11.47 -3.93 9.65
CA ASN A 98 10.07 -4.01 10.08
C ASN A 98 9.05 -3.39 9.12
N ARG A 99 9.44 -2.39 8.32
CA ARG A 99 8.50 -1.55 7.53
C ARG A 99 7.62 -2.35 6.58
N GLU A 100 8.16 -3.40 5.97
CA GLU A 100 7.42 -4.20 4.99
C GLU A 100 6.29 -4.99 5.65
N ARG A 101 6.58 -5.60 6.80
CA ARG A 101 5.57 -6.29 7.60
C ARG A 101 4.51 -5.34 8.11
N ILE A 102 4.91 -4.17 8.62
CA ILE A 102 3.96 -3.14 9.10
C ILE A 102 3.01 -2.70 7.98
N VAL A 103 3.52 -2.41 6.78
CA VAL A 103 2.65 -1.97 5.67
C VAL A 103 1.79 -3.12 5.12
N GLU A 104 2.30 -4.35 5.13
CA GLU A 104 1.51 -5.54 4.81
C GLU A 104 0.36 -5.76 5.80
N ASP A 105 0.64 -5.73 7.11
CA ASP A 105 -0.36 -5.87 8.16
C ASP A 105 -1.43 -4.77 8.06
N GLY A 106 -1.01 -3.51 7.90
CA GLY A 106 -1.93 -2.39 7.70
C GLY A 106 -2.78 -2.53 6.44
N SER A 107 -2.19 -3.02 5.34
CA SER A 107 -2.92 -3.31 4.11
C SER A 107 -3.93 -4.44 4.32
N PHE A 108 -3.52 -5.55 4.93
CA PHE A 108 -4.41 -6.66 5.25
C PHE A 108 -5.61 -6.21 6.08
N TYR A 109 -5.37 -5.51 7.19
CA TYR A 109 -6.45 -5.03 8.06
C TYR A 109 -7.35 -4.02 7.35
N LYS A 110 -6.78 -3.10 6.57
CA LYS A 110 -7.56 -2.17 5.73
C LYS A 110 -8.54 -2.92 4.84
N PHE A 111 -8.11 -3.98 4.16
CA PHE A 111 -8.96 -4.66 3.20
C PHE A 111 -9.96 -5.62 3.86
N VAL A 112 -9.61 -6.27 4.98
CA VAL A 112 -10.48 -7.25 5.64
C VAL A 112 -11.44 -6.62 6.66
N ASN A 113 -11.00 -5.56 7.36
CA ASN A 113 -11.72 -4.96 8.48
C ASN A 113 -12.18 -3.53 8.19
N ALA A 114 -12.33 -3.15 6.91
CA ALA A 114 -12.89 -1.87 6.53
C ALA A 114 -14.29 -1.67 7.11
N VAL A 115 -14.56 -0.49 7.65
CA VAL A 115 -15.84 -0.06 8.20
C VAL A 115 -16.40 1.03 7.30
N MET A 116 -16.73 0.65 6.06
CA MET A 116 -17.30 1.53 5.04
C MET A 116 -18.65 0.98 4.58
N GLU A 117 -19.60 1.88 4.31
CA GLU A 117 -20.88 1.49 3.73
C GLU A 117 -20.75 1.32 2.21
N GLY A 118 -21.35 0.25 1.66
CA GLY A 118 -21.51 0.07 0.22
C GLY A 118 -20.26 -0.41 -0.54
N GLU A 119 -19.12 -0.60 0.12
CA GLU A 119 -17.89 -1.09 -0.48
C GLU A 119 -17.32 -2.30 0.27
N ASP A 120 -17.14 -3.42 -0.44
CA ASP A 120 -16.40 -4.58 0.07
C ASP A 120 -14.96 -4.50 -0.44
N LEU A 121 -14.11 -3.78 0.29
CA LEU A 121 -12.72 -3.57 -0.10
C LEU A 121 -11.97 -4.90 -0.25
N LYS A 122 -12.27 -5.91 0.58
CA LYS A 122 -11.69 -7.25 0.46
C LYS A 122 -11.95 -7.83 -0.92
N GLN A 123 -13.22 -7.85 -1.36
CA GLN A 123 -13.58 -8.38 -2.68
C GLN A 123 -13.00 -7.54 -3.83
N ILE A 124 -12.91 -6.22 -3.65
CA ILE A 124 -12.29 -5.33 -4.64
C ILE A 124 -10.79 -5.66 -4.80
N LEU A 125 -10.06 -5.90 -3.70
CA LEU A 125 -8.66 -6.33 -3.77
C LEU A 125 -8.52 -7.72 -4.40
N LEU A 126 -9.32 -8.69 -3.99
CA LEU A 126 -9.30 -10.03 -4.58
C LEU A 126 -9.62 -10.02 -6.08
N GLY A 127 -10.50 -9.11 -6.50
CA GLY A 127 -10.86 -8.88 -7.90
C GLY A 127 -9.70 -8.40 -8.78
N THR A 128 -8.58 -7.96 -8.19
CA THR A 128 -7.34 -7.70 -8.95
C THR A 128 -6.69 -8.98 -9.49
N GLY A 129 -7.19 -10.16 -9.09
CA GLY A 129 -6.70 -11.45 -9.56
C GLY A 129 -5.23 -11.65 -9.18
N ASP A 130 -4.44 -12.19 -10.11
CA ASP A 130 -2.99 -12.38 -9.92
C ASP A 130 -2.16 -11.28 -10.56
N ARG A 131 -2.80 -10.18 -10.96
CA ARG A 131 -2.10 -9.06 -11.62
C ARG A 131 -1.11 -8.42 -10.63
N GLU A 132 0.03 -8.01 -11.18
CA GLU A 132 1.03 -7.25 -10.44
C GLU A 132 0.48 -5.87 -10.08
N LEU A 133 0.57 -5.49 -8.81
CA LEU A 133 0.17 -4.17 -8.34
C LEU A 133 1.40 -3.26 -8.28
N VAL A 134 1.32 -2.09 -8.93
CA VAL A 134 2.46 -1.20 -9.10
C VAL A 134 2.12 0.23 -8.70
N GLU A 135 2.77 0.72 -7.65
CA GLU A 135 2.63 2.13 -7.25
C GLU A 135 3.47 3.02 -8.17
N ALA A 136 2.80 3.64 -9.14
CA ALA A 136 3.37 4.47 -10.19
C ALA A 136 3.66 5.92 -9.73
N SER A 137 4.18 6.07 -8.52
CA SER A 137 4.61 7.36 -7.98
C SER A 137 5.92 7.79 -8.64
N PRO A 138 5.99 8.94 -9.32
CA PRO A 138 7.23 9.43 -9.96
C PRO A 138 8.28 9.91 -8.95
N MET A 139 7.88 10.15 -7.70
CA MET A 139 8.72 10.76 -6.66
C MET A 139 9.18 9.75 -5.60
N ASP A 140 8.61 8.55 -5.57
CA ASP A 140 8.91 7.53 -4.56
C ASP A 140 9.53 6.29 -5.22
N LYS A 141 10.78 5.97 -4.84
CA LYS A 141 11.51 4.77 -5.29
C LYS A 141 11.58 3.66 -4.24
N ILE A 142 11.01 3.88 -3.07
CA ILE A 142 10.95 2.88 -1.99
C ILE A 142 9.59 2.20 -2.06
N TRP A 143 8.51 2.95 -1.84
CA TRP A 143 7.17 2.39 -1.88
C TRP A 143 6.65 2.25 -3.31
N GLY A 144 7.03 3.19 -4.18
CA GLY A 144 6.73 3.16 -5.62
C GLY A 144 7.91 2.83 -6.53
N ILE A 145 7.66 2.94 -7.83
CA ILE A 145 8.64 2.65 -8.89
C ILE A 145 9.46 3.87 -9.34
N GLY A 146 9.13 5.09 -8.92
CA GLY A 146 9.83 6.31 -9.34
C GLY A 146 9.53 6.74 -10.79
N PHE A 147 8.44 6.27 -11.37
CA PHE A 147 7.97 6.65 -12.71
C PHE A 147 6.45 6.72 -12.75
N GLU A 148 5.90 7.64 -13.55
CA GLU A 148 4.48 7.65 -13.89
C GLU A 148 4.13 6.44 -14.77
N GLU A 149 2.88 5.98 -14.70
CA GLU A 149 2.35 4.83 -15.45
C GLU A 149 2.74 4.84 -16.93
N LYS A 150 2.55 5.97 -17.62
CA LYS A 150 2.83 6.11 -19.06
C LYS A 150 4.25 5.72 -19.49
N ASN A 151 5.21 5.82 -18.57
CA ASN A 151 6.62 5.52 -18.80
C ASN A 151 7.10 4.29 -18.05
N ALA A 152 6.28 3.70 -17.18
CA ALA A 152 6.67 2.68 -16.23
C ALA A 152 7.30 1.47 -16.93
N GLU A 153 6.58 0.81 -17.84
CA GLU A 153 7.06 -0.41 -18.51
C GLU A 153 8.37 -0.21 -19.29
N ARG A 154 8.56 0.96 -19.90
CA ARG A 154 9.80 1.28 -20.63
C ARG A 154 11.02 1.42 -19.71
N GLN A 155 10.79 1.63 -18.42
CA GLN A 155 11.81 1.91 -17.42
C GLN A 155 11.93 0.78 -16.39
N ARG A 156 11.39 -0.42 -16.69
CA ARG A 156 11.28 -1.54 -15.73
C ARG A 156 12.60 -1.92 -15.05
N ALA A 157 13.71 -1.91 -15.78
CA ALA A 157 15.05 -2.14 -15.23
C ALA A 157 15.57 -1.04 -14.28
N ARG A 158 14.91 0.13 -14.25
CA ARG A 158 15.29 1.30 -13.45
C ARG A 158 14.29 1.60 -12.33
N TRP A 159 13.28 0.75 -12.16
CA TRP A 159 12.27 0.93 -11.13
C TRP A 159 12.88 1.02 -9.74
N GLY A 160 12.18 1.76 -8.89
CA GLY A 160 12.30 1.63 -7.45
C GLY A 160 11.84 0.26 -6.95
N LEU A 161 11.73 0.12 -5.64
CA LEU A 161 11.48 -1.16 -4.99
C LEU A 161 10.02 -1.63 -5.10
N ASN A 162 9.06 -0.73 -5.37
CA ASN A 162 7.62 -1.01 -5.40
C ASN A 162 7.14 -1.76 -4.14
N LEU A 163 7.63 -1.36 -2.95
CA LEU A 163 7.32 -2.09 -1.72
C LEU A 163 5.82 -2.07 -1.39
N LEU A 164 5.09 -1.00 -1.74
CA LEU A 164 3.65 -0.96 -1.47
C LEU A 164 2.91 -1.98 -2.34
N GLY A 165 3.20 -2.01 -3.65
CA GLY A 165 2.64 -3.01 -4.55
C GLY A 165 2.88 -4.44 -4.06
N LYS A 166 4.10 -4.73 -3.60
CA LYS A 166 4.46 -6.03 -3.01
C LYS A 166 3.67 -6.32 -1.72
N ALA A 167 3.57 -5.37 -0.81
CA ALA A 167 2.82 -5.53 0.44
C ALA A 167 1.33 -5.79 0.18
N LEU A 168 0.72 -5.10 -0.79
CA LEU A 168 -0.67 -5.32 -1.20
C LEU A 168 -0.88 -6.73 -1.79
N MET A 169 0.06 -7.21 -2.61
CA MET A 169 -0.01 -8.56 -3.17
C MET A 169 0.15 -9.64 -2.09
N ARG A 170 1.03 -9.44 -1.10
CA ARG A 170 1.16 -10.34 0.05
C ARG A 170 -0.09 -10.34 0.92
N ALA A 171 -0.66 -9.17 1.21
CA ALA A 171 -1.93 -9.05 1.90
C ALA A 171 -3.07 -9.77 1.15
N ARG A 172 -3.14 -9.62 -0.18
CA ARG A 172 -4.09 -10.34 -1.04
C ARG A 172 -3.94 -11.85 -0.91
N GLU A 173 -2.71 -12.36 -0.91
CA GLU A 173 -2.47 -13.80 -0.75
C GLU A 173 -2.87 -14.29 0.64
N ARG A 174 -2.48 -13.56 1.70
CA ARG A 174 -2.89 -13.87 3.08
C ARG A 174 -4.41 -13.96 3.21
N ILE A 175 -5.17 -13.05 2.58
CA ILE A 175 -6.64 -13.10 2.58
C ILE A 175 -7.15 -14.39 1.94
N ARG A 176 -6.59 -14.81 0.79
CA ARG A 176 -6.98 -16.06 0.12
C ARG A 176 -6.70 -17.28 0.99
N GLU A 177 -5.54 -17.32 1.63
CA GLU A 177 -5.18 -18.41 2.54
C GLU A 177 -6.16 -18.52 3.72
N GLU A 178 -6.61 -17.38 4.28
CA GLU A 178 -7.59 -17.35 5.36
C GLU A 178 -9.01 -17.76 4.89
N GLU A 179 -9.41 -17.51 3.64
CA GLU A 179 -10.70 -17.95 3.09
C GLU A 179 -10.76 -19.45 2.73
N THR A 180 -9.61 -20.11 2.60
CA THR A 180 -9.51 -21.55 2.28
C THR A 180 -9.42 -22.47 3.49
N LYS A 181 -9.29 -21.89 4.70
CA LYS A 181 -9.25 -22.63 5.99
C LYS A 181 -10.65 -22.85 6.54
#